data_AF-A0A1G3ZN86-F1
#
_entry.id   AF-A0A1G3ZN86-F1
#
_cell.length_a   1.000
_cell.length_b   1.000
_cell.length_c   1.000
_cell.angle_alpha   90.00
_cell.angle_beta   90.00
_cell.angle_gamma   90.00
#
_symmetry.space_group_name_H-M   'P 1'
#
loop_
_entity.id
_entity.type
_entity.pdbx_description
1 polymer ?
#
loop_
_entity_poly.entity_id
_entity_poly.type
_entity_poly.pdbx_seq_one_letter_code
_entity_poly.pdbx_strand_id
1 'polypeptide(L)'
;MMADVAYHFSNLWFAGQARNWPLAEFLLSETKSHLRWAVRVRPVRPLSTGGELRVGDMLAGIEQSTLKELTESVQAKDQSRFVTAYKQQLASCYACHIAAEKAYLRLRIPDHPAETMVQFDPTKPGSPEP
;
A
#
# COMPACT_ATOMS: atom_id res chain seq x y z
N MET A 1 8.75 6.51 -5.84
CA MET A 1 8.01 7.76 -5.57
C MET A 1 6.66 7.42 -4.93
N MET A 2 5.95 8.36 -4.28
CA MET A 2 4.63 8.07 -3.69
C MET A 2 3.56 7.66 -4.71
N ALA A 3 3.70 8.04 -5.98
CA ALA A 3 2.84 7.59 -7.07
C ALA A 3 2.90 6.06 -7.24
N ASP A 4 4.10 5.49 -7.21
CA ASP A 4 4.28 4.03 -7.33
C ASP A 4 3.69 3.30 -6.11
N VAL A 5 3.84 3.86 -4.91
CA VAL A 5 3.19 3.32 -3.70
C VAL A 5 1.68 3.26 -3.91
N ALA A 6 1.06 4.32 -4.43
CA ALA A 6 -0.36 4.33 -4.72
C ALA A 6 -0.75 3.30 -5.80
N TYR A 7 0.06 3.15 -6.84
CA TYR A 7 -0.14 2.16 -7.90
C TYR A 7 -0.14 0.73 -7.36
N HIS A 8 0.94 0.33 -6.68
CA HIS A 8 1.07 -1.04 -6.17
C HIS A 8 0.06 -1.34 -5.06
N PHE A 9 -0.15 -0.41 -4.12
CA PHE A 9 -1.08 -0.62 -3.02
C PHE A 9 -2.55 -0.64 -3.46
N SER A 10 -2.92 0.13 -4.48
CA SER A 10 -4.29 0.06 -5.03
C SER A 10 -4.53 -1.25 -5.76
N ASN A 11 -3.58 -1.71 -6.59
CA ASN A 11 -3.67 -3.00 -7.27
C ASN A 11 -3.63 -4.19 -6.30
N LEU A 12 -2.92 -4.07 -5.17
CA LEU A 12 -2.87 -5.10 -4.11
C LEU A 12 -4.26 -5.47 -3.61
N TRP A 13 -5.17 -4.49 -3.48
CA TRP A 13 -6.56 -4.74 -3.08
C TRP A 13 -7.23 -5.79 -3.98
N PHE A 14 -7.11 -5.63 -5.30
CA PHE A 14 -7.73 -6.51 -6.27
C PHE A 14 -7.05 -7.89 -6.30
N ALA A 15 -5.71 -7.94 -6.20
CA ALA A 15 -4.98 -9.20 -6.13
C ALA A 15 -5.38 -10.04 -4.91
N GLY A 16 -5.46 -9.42 -3.72
CA GLY A 16 -5.89 -10.11 -2.50
C GLY A 16 -7.37 -10.52 -2.53
N GLN A 17 -8.24 -9.69 -3.10
CA GLN A 17 -9.66 -10.04 -3.31
C GLN A 17 -9.84 -11.22 -4.27
N ALA A 18 -9.01 -11.30 -5.32
CA ALA A 18 -9.00 -12.42 -6.26
C ALA A 18 -8.24 -13.66 -5.72
N ARG A 19 -7.71 -13.61 -4.49
CA ARG A 19 -6.84 -14.65 -3.90
C ARG A 19 -5.62 -14.98 -4.77
N ASN A 20 -5.16 -14.02 -5.57
CA ASN A 20 -3.94 -14.12 -6.35
C ASN A 20 -2.76 -13.81 -5.45
N TRP A 21 -2.43 -14.74 -4.56
CA TRP A 21 -1.42 -14.54 -3.52
C TRP A 21 -0.02 -14.23 -4.06
N PRO A 22 0.48 -14.85 -5.15
CA PRO A 22 1.76 -14.46 -5.73
C PRO A 22 1.76 -12.99 -6.22
N LEU A 23 0.70 -12.55 -6.89
CA LEU A 23 0.58 -11.15 -7.33
C LEU A 23 0.44 -10.20 -6.13
N ALA A 24 -0.34 -10.59 -5.11
CA ALA A 24 -0.50 -9.81 -3.89
C ALA A 24 0.83 -9.65 -3.13
N GLU A 25 1.62 -10.72 -3.03
CA GLU A 25 2.94 -10.66 -2.41
C GLU A 25 3.90 -9.75 -3.19
N PHE A 26 3.92 -9.86 -4.52
CA PHE A 26 4.69 -8.97 -5.39
C PHE A 26 4.31 -7.49 -5.17
N LEU A 27 3.02 -7.16 -5.28
CA LEU A 27 2.54 -5.78 -5.14
C LEU A 27 2.77 -5.22 -3.73
N LEU A 28 2.67 -6.06 -2.69
CA LEU A 28 3.01 -5.66 -1.33
C LEU A 28 4.51 -5.40 -1.16
N SER A 29 5.37 -6.23 -1.76
CA SER A 29 6.81 -6.02 -1.76
C SER A 29 7.19 -4.70 -2.42
N GLU A 30 6.64 -4.41 -3.61
CA GLU A 30 6.86 -3.15 -4.32
C GLU A 30 6.37 -1.95 -3.50
N THR A 31 5.20 -2.06 -2.87
CA THR A 31 4.67 -1.03 -1.96
C THR A 31 5.68 -0.73 -0.83
N LYS A 32 6.21 -1.76 -0.17
CA LYS A 32 7.20 -1.62 0.93
C LYS A 32 8.51 -1.01 0.43
N SER A 33 9.01 -1.47 -0.70
CA SER A 33 10.24 -0.98 -1.32
C SER A 33 10.14 0.53 -1.64
N HIS A 34 9.05 0.94 -2.29
CA HIS A 34 8.84 2.33 -2.69
C HIS A 34 8.56 3.27 -1.50
N LEU A 35 7.91 2.77 -0.42
CA LEU A 35 7.78 3.52 0.84
C LEU A 35 9.15 3.79 1.47
N ARG A 36 9.98 2.75 1.62
CA ARG A 36 11.34 2.87 2.18
C ARG A 36 12.21 3.81 1.35
N TRP A 37 12.11 3.73 0.04
CA TRP A 37 12.80 4.65 -0.86
C TRP A 37 12.31 6.09 -0.67
N ALA A 38 11.00 6.33 -0.63
CA ALA A 38 10.42 7.66 -0.48
C ALA A 38 10.90 8.37 0.79
N VAL A 39 10.91 7.65 1.92
CA VAL A 39 11.39 8.22 3.19
C VAL A 39 12.91 8.33 3.25
N ARG A 40 13.67 7.49 2.54
CA ARG A 40 15.13 7.64 2.45
C ARG A 40 15.51 8.91 1.68
N VAL A 41 14.78 9.24 0.61
CA VAL A 41 15.04 10.43 -0.22
C VAL A 41 14.58 11.72 0.48
N ARG A 42 13.53 11.65 1.31
CA ARG A 42 12.99 12.78 2.08
C ARG A 42 12.60 12.34 3.51
N PRO A 43 13.58 12.17 4.42
CA PRO A 43 13.35 11.59 5.75
C PRO A 43 12.67 12.55 6.72
N VAL A 44 12.79 13.85 6.47
CA VAL A 44 12.24 14.92 7.31
C VAL A 44 11.35 15.81 6.47
N ARG A 45 10.24 16.27 7.07
CA ARG A 45 9.34 17.26 6.47
C ARG A 45 9.18 18.46 7.38
N PRO A 46 9.47 19.68 6.90
CA PRO A 46 9.12 20.88 7.64
C PRO A 46 7.60 21.00 7.70
N LEU A 47 7.09 21.41 8.85
CA LEU A 47 5.69 21.68 9.12
C LEU A 47 5.44 23.18 9.12
N SER A 48 4.22 23.59 8.79
CA SER A 48 3.79 24.99 8.77
C SER A 48 3.93 25.68 10.13
N THR A 49 3.92 24.92 11.22
CA THR A 49 4.11 25.39 12.60
C THR A 49 5.58 25.69 12.96
N GLY A 50 6.52 25.47 12.04
CA GLY A 50 7.96 25.62 12.27
C GLY A 50 8.65 24.40 12.87
N GLY A 51 7.91 23.32 13.13
CA GLY A 51 8.45 22.04 13.55
C GLY A 51 8.87 21.14 12.39
N GLU A 52 9.40 19.96 12.72
CA GLU A 52 9.80 18.93 11.75
C GLU A 52 9.10 17.60 12.05
N LEU A 53 8.56 16.96 11.01
CA LEU A 53 8.10 15.58 11.06
C LEU A 53 9.20 14.66 10.52
N ARG A 54 9.64 13.72 11.35
CA ARG A 54 10.53 12.62 10.95
C ARG A 54 9.71 11.49 10.34
N VAL A 55 9.50 11.58 9.02
CA VAL A 55 8.67 10.61 8.26
C VAL A 55 9.29 9.21 8.28
N GLY A 56 10.62 9.11 8.37
CA GLY A 56 11.30 7.82 8.53
C GLY A 56 10.86 7.06 9.79
N ASP A 57 10.78 7.75 10.92
CA ASP A 57 10.38 7.14 12.20
C ASP A 57 8.89 6.77 12.17
N MET A 58 8.06 7.61 11.54
CA MET A 58 6.65 7.32 11.34
C MET A 58 6.45 6.07 10.46
N LEU A 59 7.20 5.93 9.37
CA LEU A 59 7.15 4.73 8.54
C LEU A 59 7.58 3.50 9.34
N ALA A 60 8.66 3.58 10.14
CA ALA A 60 9.11 2.46 10.96
C ALA A 60 8.00 1.96 11.90
N GLY A 61 7.23 2.86 12.52
CA GLY A 61 6.07 2.50 13.32
C GLY A 61 4.95 1.82 12.51
N ILE A 62 4.69 2.28 11.28
CA ILE A 62 3.71 1.65 10.37
C ILE A 62 4.18 0.25 9.94
N GLU A 63 5.48 0.10 9.67
CA GLU A 63 6.09 -1.19 9.29
C GLU A 63 5.97 -2.24 10.40
N GLN A 64 6.09 -1.82 11.66
CA GLN A 64 5.99 -2.69 12.83
C GLN A 64 4.54 -2.97 13.28
N SER A 65 3.55 -2.29 12.69
CA SER A 65 2.13 -2.40 13.06
C SER A 65 1.27 -2.86 11.88
N THR A 66 0.50 -1.97 11.26
CA THR A 66 -0.51 -2.32 10.26
C THR A 66 0.08 -2.95 9.00
N LEU A 67 1.32 -2.61 8.63
CA LEU A 67 1.96 -3.21 7.45
C LEU A 67 2.50 -4.61 7.73
N LYS A 68 2.87 -4.89 9.00
CA LYS A 68 3.20 -6.24 9.46
C LYS A 68 1.97 -7.13 9.41
N GLU A 69 0.85 -6.67 9.96
CA GLU A 69 -0.44 -7.40 9.90
C GLU A 69 -0.88 -7.68 8.45
N LEU A 70 -0.73 -6.69 7.56
CA LEU A 70 -1.02 -6.88 6.14
C LEU A 70 -0.09 -7.94 5.52
N THR A 71 1.21 -7.88 5.81
CA THR A 71 2.18 -8.88 5.35
C THR A 71 1.80 -10.28 5.81
N GLU A 72 1.49 -10.44 7.10
CA GLU A 72 1.12 -11.73 7.68
C GLU A 72 -0.18 -12.27 7.10
N SER A 73 -1.16 -11.41 6.81
CA SER A 73 -2.41 -11.82 6.16
C SER A 73 -2.22 -12.35 4.74
N VAL A 74 -1.29 -11.76 3.97
CA VAL A 74 -0.94 -12.22 2.61
C VAL A 74 -0.18 -13.54 2.70
N GLN A 75 0.78 -13.67 3.62
CA GLN A 75 1.54 -14.91 3.83
C GLN A 75 0.65 -16.07 4.29
N ALA A 76 -0.31 -15.79 5.17
CA ALA A 76 -1.30 -16.75 5.64
C ALA A 76 -2.37 -17.08 4.58
N LYS A 77 -2.41 -16.34 3.46
CA LYS A 77 -3.42 -16.49 2.40
C LYS A 77 -4.85 -16.37 2.93
N ASP A 78 -5.03 -15.55 3.97
CA ASP A 78 -6.31 -15.34 4.65
C ASP A 78 -6.98 -14.09 4.10
N GLN A 79 -7.98 -14.28 3.24
CA GLN A 79 -8.71 -13.19 2.61
C GLN A 79 -9.45 -12.29 3.62
N SER A 80 -10.01 -12.87 4.68
CA SER A 80 -10.78 -12.10 5.67
C SER A 80 -9.87 -11.19 6.50
N ARG A 81 -8.72 -11.73 6.93
CA ARG A 81 -7.67 -10.97 7.60
C ARG A 81 -7.06 -9.94 6.66
N PHE A 82 -6.84 -10.29 5.39
CA PHE A 82 -6.31 -9.37 4.39
C PHE A 82 -7.20 -8.14 4.20
N VAL A 83 -8.52 -8.33 4.03
CA VAL A 83 -9.44 -7.20 3.87
C VAL A 83 -9.41 -6.27 5.08
N THR A 84 -9.34 -6.83 6.28
CA THR A 84 -9.27 -6.08 7.53
C THR A 84 -7.94 -5.31 7.64
N ALA A 85 -6.82 -6.01 7.45
CA ALA A 85 -5.47 -5.44 7.51
C ALA A 85 -5.23 -4.38 6.42
N TYR A 86 -5.78 -4.56 5.22
CA TYR A 86 -5.72 -3.57 4.14
C TYR A 86 -6.39 -2.26 4.55
N LYS A 87 -7.60 -2.33 5.12
CA LYS A 87 -8.34 -1.15 5.60
C LYS A 87 -7.60 -0.44 6.72
N GLN A 88 -7.03 -1.20 7.65
CA GLN A 88 -6.19 -0.65 8.73
C GLN A 88 -4.94 0.03 8.17
N GLN A 89 -4.25 -0.61 7.21
CA GLN A 89 -3.10 -0.02 6.55
C GLN A 89 -3.47 1.26 5.78
N LEU A 90 -4.62 1.29 5.08
CA LEU A 90 -5.12 2.48 4.40
C LEU A 90 -5.35 3.63 5.39
N ALA A 91 -5.89 3.34 6.59
CA ALA A 91 -6.04 4.33 7.65
C ALA A 91 -4.68 4.85 8.16
N SER A 92 -3.70 3.97 8.37
CA SER A 92 -2.32 4.35 8.74
C SER A 92 -1.65 5.22 7.66
N CYS A 93 -1.85 4.90 6.38
CA CYS A 93 -1.38 5.73 5.27
C CYS A 93 -1.98 7.14 5.34
N TYR A 94 -3.28 7.25 5.63
CA TYR A 94 -3.94 8.55 5.74
C TYR A 94 -3.49 9.33 6.99
N ALA A 95 -3.28 8.66 8.13
CA ALA A 95 -2.73 9.28 9.32
C ALA A 95 -1.34 9.89 9.07
N CYS A 96 -0.48 9.19 8.31
CA CYS A 96 0.80 9.72 7.85
C CYS A 96 0.65 10.96 6.97
N HIS A 97 -0.31 10.94 6.04
CA HIS A 97 -0.59 12.12 5.22
C HIS A 97 -1.11 13.30 6.05
N ILE A 98 -1.96 13.07 7.05
CA ILE A 98 -2.43 14.13 7.95
C ILE A 98 -1.27 14.72 8.76
N ALA A 99 -0.44 13.88 9.37
CA ALA A 99 0.73 14.32 10.14
C ALA A 99 1.71 15.14 9.28
N ALA A 100 1.83 14.81 7.99
CA ALA A 100 2.64 15.54 7.03
C ALA A 100 1.95 16.76 6.40
N GLU A 101 0.84 17.24 6.99
CA GLU A 101 0.03 18.38 6.51
C GLU A 101 -0.53 18.20 5.09
N LYS A 102 -0.88 16.96 4.74
CA LYS A 102 -1.44 16.55 3.45
C LYS A 102 -2.81 15.92 3.59
N ALA A 103 -3.64 16.42 4.50
CA ALA A 103 -4.99 15.92 4.74
C ALA A 103 -5.92 15.98 3.50
N TYR A 104 -5.56 16.78 2.49
CA TYR A 104 -6.23 16.84 1.19
C TYR A 104 -6.04 15.56 0.35
N LEU A 105 -5.03 14.74 0.64
CA LEU A 105 -4.83 13.41 0.03
C LEU A 105 -5.74 12.38 0.72
N ARG A 106 -7.05 12.53 0.53
CA ARG A 106 -8.07 11.63 1.09
C ARG A 106 -7.99 10.27 0.40
N LEU A 107 -7.69 9.24 1.18
CA LEU A 107 -7.58 7.88 0.67
C LEU A 107 -8.92 7.17 0.74
N ARG A 108 -9.20 6.32 -0.25
CA ARG A 108 -10.38 5.46 -0.32
C ARG A 108 -9.99 4.08 -0.83
N ILE A 109 -10.84 3.09 -0.58
CA ILE A 109 -10.72 1.79 -1.26
C ILE A 109 -10.96 2.04 -2.76
N PRO A 110 -10.09 1.55 -3.66
CA PRO A 110 -10.29 1.68 -5.09
C PRO A 110 -11.50 0.85 -5.54
N ASP A 111 -12.25 1.38 -6.47
CA ASP A 111 -13.43 0.76 -7.10
C ASP A 111 -13.08 0.04 -8.41
N HIS A 112 -11.96 0.42 -9.03
CA HIS A 112 -11.37 -0.24 -10.19
C HIS A 112 -9.83 -0.30 -10.07
N PRO A 113 -9.16 -1.30 -10.68
CA PRO A 113 -7.70 -1.37 -10.69
C PRO A 113 -7.07 -0.19 -11.44
N ALA A 114 -5.87 0.23 -11.01
CA ALA A 114 -5.09 1.21 -11.74
C ALA A 114 -4.36 0.58 -12.94
N GLU A 115 -4.03 -0.71 -12.83
CA GLU A 115 -3.46 -1.52 -13.92
C GLU A 115 -4.57 -2.06 -14.83
N THR A 116 -4.39 -1.92 -16.14
CA THR A 116 -5.36 -2.36 -17.14
C THR A 116 -4.90 -3.60 -17.92
N MET A 117 -3.60 -3.94 -17.85
CA MET A 117 -2.99 -5.04 -18.61
C MET A 117 -2.88 -6.34 -17.81
N VAL A 118 -2.86 -6.28 -16.47
CA VAL A 118 -2.70 -7.46 -15.62
C VAL A 118 -4.06 -8.08 -15.31
N GLN A 119 -4.17 -9.38 -15.56
CA GLN A 119 -5.28 -10.20 -15.08
C GLN A 119 -5.08 -10.52 -13.59
N PHE A 120 -5.99 -10.04 -12.75
CA PHE A 120 -5.92 -10.27 -11.30
C PHE A 120 -6.45 -11.64 -10.88
N ASP A 121 -7.43 -12.18 -11.61
CA ASP A 121 -7.98 -13.52 -11.35
C ASP A 121 -7.03 -14.58 -11.91
N PRO A 122 -6.36 -15.38 -11.05
CA PRO A 122 -5.35 -16.33 -11.51
C PRO A 122 -5.97 -17.50 -12.30
N THR A 123 -7.30 -17.63 -12.31
CA THR A 123 -8.01 -18.68 -13.07
C THR A 123 -8.40 -18.21 -14.47
N LYS A 124 -8.34 -16.91 -14.74
CA LYS A 124 -8.63 -16.36 -16.07
C LYS A 124 -7.36 -16.34 -16.91
N PRO A 125 -7.41 -16.75 -18.18
CA PRO A 125 -6.29 -16.57 -19.08
C PRO A 125 -5.99 -15.07 -19.25
N GLY A 126 -4.74 -14.77 -19.59
CA GLY A 126 -4.37 -13.47 -20.14
C GLY A 126 -5.05 -13.23 -21.49
N SER A 127 -4.69 -12.12 -22.16
CA SER A 127 -5.13 -11.89 -23.54
C SER A 127 -4.83 -13.13 -24.40
N PRO A 128 -5.77 -13.57 -25.26
CA PRO A 128 -5.53 -14.71 -26.13
C PRO A 128 -4.28 -14.44 -26.99
N GLU A 129 -3.43 -15.46 -27.11
CA GLU A 129 -2.29 -15.44 -28.01
C GLU A 129 -2.83 -15.30 -29.46
N PRO A 130 -2.25 -14.40 -30.29
CA PRO A 130 -2.71 -14.18 -31.66
C PRO A 130 -2.57 -15.42 -32.55
#